data_AF-A0A1G9PFR7-F1
#
_entry.id   AF-A0A1G9PFR7-F1
#
_cell.length_a   1.000
_cell.length_b   1.000
_cell.length_c   1.000
_cell.angle_alpha   90.00
_cell.angle_beta   90.00
_cell.angle_gamma   90.00
#
_symmetry.space_group_name_H-M   'P 1'
#
loop_
_entity.id
_entity.type
_entity.pdbx_description
1 polymer ?
#
loop_
_entity_poly.entity_id
_entity_poly.type
_entity_poly.pdbx_seq_one_letter_code
_entity_poly.pdbx_strand_id
1 'polypeptide(L)'
;YKEKGRGQLKEFRDKEILCLEEKLQSLGIERKKVGTNDIKDMREYKQLVGELTKAEQDLLAEYGAPEYINDNGKEFVSEEFWKEAQNWAQIFNTESTVRQTTPKEKLNWIKEHIEQLKKEAQNSKSELTEVNKNIKEKANTLSKINSKLSESSSKLFKLESDINNHSDNLKTLKYDLETSRKQVQINQDYLARDKKIAENWRKEITGELKKTAFGKEYIRMDPETYEKARMSNHWFQVRQDKLEQEIRQLKTDLNNSNQARFKLIDENKELKTENKWLFKDNETLFQRLEATNKKLQVWRHKTRKLLSEKEFKAITKAANAEFLKSLSPVVKVAETVVKTIKKMTL
;
A
#
# COMPACT_ATOMS: atom_id res chain seq x y z
N TYR A 1 68.66 -46.49 -55.96
CA TYR A 1 68.49 -45.93 -54.60
C TYR A 1 67.57 -46.88 -53.81
N LYS A 2 68.11 -48.02 -53.35
CA LYS A 2 68.57 -48.34 -51.98
C LYS A 2 67.48 -48.26 -50.89
N GLU A 3 67.22 -49.41 -50.28
CA GLU A 3 66.36 -49.76 -49.13
C GLU A 3 66.65 -49.01 -47.81
N LYS A 4 67.28 -47.82 -47.85
CA LYS A 4 67.71 -47.07 -46.65
C LYS A 4 66.64 -46.14 -46.05
N GLY A 5 65.49 -45.93 -46.71
CA GLY A 5 64.50 -44.92 -46.30
C GLY A 5 63.34 -45.40 -45.41
N ARG A 6 62.98 -46.70 -45.45
CA ARG A 6 61.78 -47.20 -44.73
C ARG A 6 61.97 -47.37 -43.22
N GLY A 7 63.17 -47.75 -42.77
CA GLY A 7 63.48 -47.88 -41.33
C GLY A 7 63.56 -46.53 -40.62
N GLN A 8 64.15 -45.53 -41.28
CA GLN A 8 64.28 -44.16 -40.75
C GLN A 8 62.93 -43.47 -40.54
N LEU A 9 61.94 -43.75 -41.40
CA LEU A 9 60.60 -43.17 -41.31
C LEU A 9 59.79 -43.74 -40.13
N LYS A 10 60.04 -45.00 -39.76
CA LYS A 10 59.38 -45.65 -38.61
C LYS A 10 59.95 -45.16 -37.29
N GLU A 11 61.28 -45.11 -37.17
CA GLU A 11 61.96 -44.56 -35.98
C GLU A 11 61.65 -43.08 -35.76
N PHE A 12 61.52 -42.31 -36.84
CA PHE A 12 61.10 -40.91 -36.78
C PHE A 12 59.64 -40.76 -36.34
N ARG A 13 58.73 -41.55 -36.92
CA ARG A 13 57.31 -41.59 -36.51
C ARG A 13 57.17 -41.95 -35.04
N ASP A 14 57.89 -42.96 -34.56
CA ASP A 14 57.81 -43.40 -33.18
C ASP A 14 58.34 -42.33 -32.22
N LYS A 15 59.42 -41.62 -32.57
CA LYS A 15 59.92 -40.46 -31.80
C LYS A 15 58.96 -39.27 -31.81
N GLU A 16 58.32 -38.98 -32.93
CA GLU A 16 57.36 -37.86 -33.01
C GLU A 16 56.05 -38.16 -32.28
N ILE A 17 55.56 -39.41 -32.33
CA ILE A 17 54.43 -39.84 -31.49
C ILE A 17 54.76 -39.66 -30.01
N LEU A 18 55.99 -39.99 -29.60
CA LEU A 18 56.46 -39.81 -28.23
C LEU A 18 56.46 -38.32 -27.83
N CYS A 19 56.94 -37.44 -28.71
CA CYS A 19 56.94 -35.99 -28.45
C CYS A 19 55.51 -35.40 -28.36
N LEU A 20 54.58 -35.89 -29.19
CA LEU A 20 53.17 -35.52 -29.09
C LEU A 20 52.51 -36.06 -27.83
N GLU A 21 52.83 -37.29 -27.42
CA GLU A 21 52.33 -37.87 -26.18
C GLU A 21 52.82 -37.08 -24.97
N GLU A 22 54.09 -36.67 -24.94
CA GLU A 22 54.62 -35.77 -23.91
C GLU A 22 53.91 -34.40 -23.89
N LYS A 23 53.66 -33.80 -25.06
CA LYS A 23 52.93 -32.53 -25.16
C LYS A 23 51.48 -32.66 -24.70
N LEU A 24 50.75 -33.68 -25.14
CA LEU A 24 49.36 -33.92 -24.74
C LEU A 24 49.24 -34.24 -23.24
N GLN A 25 50.18 -35.02 -22.69
CA GLN A 25 50.27 -35.26 -21.25
C GLN A 25 50.56 -33.96 -20.47
N SER A 26 51.42 -33.09 -20.98
CA SER A 26 51.70 -31.78 -20.35
C SER A 26 50.45 -30.87 -20.31
N LEU A 27 49.58 -31.00 -21.31
CA LEU A 27 48.27 -30.33 -21.35
C LEU A 27 47.22 -31.03 -20.48
N GLY A 28 47.49 -32.22 -19.95
CA GLY A 28 46.56 -32.99 -19.10
C GLY A 28 45.48 -33.73 -19.90
N ILE A 29 45.75 -34.01 -21.17
CA ILE A 29 44.82 -34.65 -22.10
C ILE A 29 45.25 -36.10 -22.30
N GLU A 30 44.49 -37.06 -21.78
CA GLU A 30 44.71 -38.49 -22.05
C GLU A 30 44.30 -38.84 -23.48
N ARG A 31 45.26 -39.33 -24.27
CA ARG A 31 44.99 -39.80 -25.63
C ARG A 31 44.15 -41.08 -25.58
N LYS A 32 42.87 -41.02 -25.98
CA LYS A 32 42.12 -42.23 -26.34
C LYS A 32 42.79 -42.89 -27.55
N LYS A 33 43.20 -44.16 -27.43
CA LYS A 33 43.59 -45.01 -28.58
C LYS A 33 42.35 -45.33 -29.41
N VAL A 34 41.84 -44.33 -30.12
CA VAL A 34 40.96 -44.54 -31.26
C VAL A 34 41.87 -44.82 -32.45
N GLY A 35 41.51 -45.82 -33.27
CA GLY A 35 42.30 -46.32 -34.39
C GLY A 35 42.93 -45.17 -35.18
N THR A 36 44.19 -45.35 -35.57
CA THR A 36 45.01 -44.40 -36.34
C THR A 36 44.17 -43.57 -37.29
N ASN A 37 43.82 -42.35 -36.88
CA ASN A 37 43.20 -41.38 -37.78
C ASN A 37 44.18 -41.15 -38.95
N ASP A 38 43.63 -41.18 -40.16
CA ASP A 38 44.27 -40.93 -41.44
C ASP A 38 44.98 -39.55 -41.45
N ILE A 39 46.16 -39.41 -40.82
CA ILE A 39 47.08 -38.32 -41.17
C ILE A 39 47.73 -38.76 -42.49
N LYS A 40 47.12 -38.37 -43.60
CA LYS A 40 47.54 -38.77 -44.95
C LYS A 40 48.77 -38.01 -45.44
N ASP A 41 49.13 -36.88 -44.80
CA ASP A 41 50.24 -36.03 -45.24
C ASP A 41 50.94 -35.29 -44.07
N MET A 42 52.27 -35.16 -44.15
CA MET A 42 53.15 -34.50 -43.17
C MET A 42 52.82 -33.00 -43.02
N ARG A 43 52.12 -32.42 -43.99
CA ARG A 43 51.67 -31.02 -43.99
C ARG A 43 50.55 -30.77 -42.99
N GLU A 44 49.55 -31.63 -42.92
CA GLU A 44 48.41 -31.51 -42.00
C GLU A 44 48.88 -31.59 -40.54
N TYR A 45 49.86 -32.46 -40.27
CA TYR A 45 50.48 -32.58 -38.97
C TYR A 45 51.24 -31.30 -38.55
N LYS A 46 52.09 -30.76 -39.43
CA LYS A 46 52.81 -29.51 -39.16
C LYS A 46 51.86 -28.33 -38.96
N GLN A 47 50.76 -28.31 -39.69
CA GLN A 47 49.72 -27.30 -39.54
C GLN A 47 49.04 -27.40 -38.17
N LEU A 48 48.61 -28.60 -37.76
CA LEU A 48 48.00 -28.85 -36.44
C LEU A 48 48.93 -28.49 -35.29
N VAL A 49 50.21 -28.89 -35.35
CA VAL A 49 51.19 -28.52 -34.32
C VAL A 49 51.41 -27.01 -34.28
N GLY A 50 51.45 -26.35 -35.44
CA GLY A 50 51.55 -24.90 -35.55
C GLY A 50 50.35 -24.18 -34.93
N GLU A 51 49.14 -24.63 -35.23
CA GLU A 51 47.88 -24.13 -34.65
C GLU A 51 47.84 -24.32 -33.13
N LEU A 52 48.29 -25.47 -32.61
CA LEU A 52 48.41 -25.75 -31.18
C LEU A 52 49.41 -24.82 -30.48
N THR A 53 50.61 -24.64 -31.05
CA THR A 53 51.59 -23.71 -30.46
C THR A 53 51.11 -22.27 -30.46
N LYS A 54 50.33 -21.87 -31.47
CA LYS A 54 49.74 -20.54 -31.52
C LYS A 54 48.67 -20.37 -30.44
N ALA A 55 47.79 -21.36 -30.28
CA ALA A 55 46.79 -21.38 -29.22
C ALA A 55 47.42 -21.38 -27.81
N GLU A 56 48.52 -22.11 -27.61
CA GLU A 56 49.30 -22.05 -26.36
C GLU A 56 49.86 -20.65 -26.09
N GLN A 57 50.43 -19.99 -27.11
CA GLN A 57 50.95 -18.64 -26.98
C GLN A 57 49.85 -17.61 -26.70
N ASP A 58 48.70 -17.75 -27.37
CA ASP A 58 47.54 -16.87 -27.17
C ASP A 58 46.98 -17.02 -25.73
N LEU A 59 46.86 -18.25 -25.22
CA LEU A 59 46.44 -18.52 -23.83
C LEU A 59 47.41 -17.93 -22.79
N LEU A 60 48.71 -18.03 -23.06
CA LEU A 60 49.74 -17.47 -22.18
C LEU A 60 49.72 -15.94 -22.16
N ALA A 61 49.40 -15.31 -23.28
CA ALA A 61 49.27 -13.86 -23.39
C ALA A 61 47.99 -13.33 -22.73
N GLU A 62 46.88 -14.06 -22.83
CA GLU A 62 45.57 -13.64 -22.31
C GLU A 62 45.48 -13.72 -20.77
N TYR A 63 46.05 -14.76 -20.16
CA TYR A 63 45.90 -15.04 -18.72
C TYR A 63 47.00 -14.42 -17.83
N GLY A 64 47.91 -13.63 -18.41
CA GLY A 64 48.91 -12.86 -17.64
C GLY A 64 49.83 -13.72 -16.77
N ALA A 65 50.19 -14.92 -17.23
CA ALA A 65 51.02 -15.83 -16.46
C ALA A 65 52.39 -15.19 -16.13
N PRO A 66 52.90 -15.35 -14.89
CA PRO A 66 54.12 -14.68 -14.46
C PRO A 66 55.30 -14.95 -15.41
N GLU A 67 56.08 -13.92 -15.70
CA GLU A 67 57.18 -14.03 -16.67
C GLU A 67 58.47 -14.57 -16.06
N TYR A 68 58.63 -14.45 -14.74
CA TYR A 68 59.89 -14.74 -14.05
C TYR A 68 59.66 -15.68 -12.85
N ILE A 69 60.62 -16.56 -12.63
CA ILE A 69 60.61 -17.55 -11.55
C ILE A 69 62.03 -17.68 -10.97
N ASN A 70 62.11 -17.96 -9.67
CA ASN A 70 63.40 -18.27 -9.05
C ASN A 70 64.03 -19.54 -9.67
N ASP A 71 65.34 -19.68 -9.57
CA ASP A 71 66.07 -20.80 -10.19
C ASP A 71 65.66 -22.17 -9.64
N ASN A 72 65.17 -22.19 -8.41
CA ASN A 72 64.64 -23.39 -7.77
C ASN A 72 63.27 -23.83 -8.36
N GLY A 73 62.67 -23.01 -9.23
CA GLY A 73 61.39 -23.29 -9.89
C GLY A 73 60.18 -23.29 -8.97
N LYS A 74 60.28 -22.65 -7.80
CA LYS A 74 59.27 -22.70 -6.72
C LYS A 74 58.46 -21.43 -6.54
N GLU A 75 59.03 -20.27 -6.83
CA GLU A 75 58.38 -18.98 -6.57
C GLU A 75 58.45 -18.07 -7.78
N PHE A 76 57.29 -17.59 -8.21
CA PHE A 76 57.16 -16.58 -9.25
C PHE A 76 57.48 -15.20 -8.67
N VAL A 77 58.17 -14.37 -9.45
CA VAL A 77 58.66 -13.06 -9.00
C VAL A 77 58.25 -11.95 -9.96
N SER A 78 58.24 -10.72 -9.46
CA SER A 78 57.91 -9.53 -10.26
C SER A 78 59.04 -9.19 -11.24
N GLU A 79 58.68 -8.46 -12.30
CA GLU A 79 59.65 -7.93 -13.27
C GLU A 79 60.71 -7.04 -12.61
N GLU A 80 60.31 -6.25 -11.61
CA GLU A 80 61.20 -5.38 -10.83
C GLU A 80 62.27 -6.20 -10.10
N PHE A 81 61.86 -7.29 -9.43
CA PHE A 81 62.77 -8.18 -8.72
C PHE A 81 63.71 -8.92 -9.67
N TRP A 82 63.22 -9.32 -10.85
CA TRP A 82 64.06 -9.93 -11.88
C TRP A 82 65.14 -8.96 -12.37
N LYS A 83 64.79 -7.70 -12.69
CA LYS A 83 65.76 -6.68 -13.13
C LYS A 83 66.83 -6.43 -12.07
N GLU A 84 66.43 -6.38 -10.81
CA GLU A 84 67.35 -6.23 -9.69
C GLU A 84 68.30 -7.42 -9.58
N ALA A 85 67.79 -8.66 -9.59
CA ALA A 85 68.60 -9.88 -9.53
C ALA A 85 69.58 -10.01 -10.71
N GLN A 86 69.22 -9.54 -11.90
CA GLN A 86 70.10 -9.50 -13.07
C GLN A 86 71.22 -8.47 -12.90
N ASN A 87 70.92 -7.29 -12.35
CA ASN A 87 71.91 -6.25 -12.08
C ASN A 87 72.93 -6.71 -11.02
N TRP A 88 72.47 -7.31 -9.92
CA TRP A 88 73.35 -7.87 -8.89
C TRP A 88 74.28 -8.97 -9.46
N ALA A 89 73.74 -9.89 -10.27
CA ALA A 89 74.53 -10.93 -10.93
C ALA A 89 75.67 -10.36 -11.80
N GLN A 90 75.41 -9.25 -12.50
CA GLN A 90 76.42 -8.56 -13.30
C GLN A 90 77.50 -7.89 -12.45
N ILE A 91 77.12 -7.21 -11.36
CA ILE A 91 78.07 -6.51 -10.46
C ILE A 91 79.05 -7.50 -9.81
N PHE A 92 78.55 -8.67 -9.41
CA PHE A 92 79.34 -9.67 -8.66
C PHE A 92 79.91 -10.79 -9.54
N ASN A 93 79.66 -10.75 -10.85
CA ASN A 93 80.05 -11.78 -11.82
C ASN A 93 79.63 -13.20 -11.39
N THR A 94 78.39 -13.33 -10.90
CA THR A 94 77.76 -14.59 -10.48
C THR A 94 76.57 -14.92 -11.39
N GLU A 95 76.11 -16.17 -11.39
CA GLU A 95 74.86 -16.52 -12.07
C GLU A 95 73.67 -15.86 -11.36
N SER A 96 72.70 -15.37 -12.14
CA SER A 96 71.48 -14.77 -11.61
C SER A 96 70.58 -15.85 -11.04
N THR A 97 70.03 -15.61 -9.85
CA THR A 97 69.17 -16.55 -9.10
C THR A 97 67.72 -16.63 -9.60
N VAL A 98 67.42 -15.94 -10.71
CA VAL A 98 66.08 -15.79 -11.28
C VAL A 98 66.16 -15.87 -12.80
N ARG A 99 65.25 -16.65 -13.39
CA ARG A 99 65.15 -16.85 -14.85
C ARG A 99 63.75 -16.59 -15.38
N GLN A 100 63.66 -16.51 -16.71
CA GLN A 100 62.38 -16.52 -17.40
C GLN A 100 61.67 -17.87 -17.22
N THR A 101 60.36 -17.78 -17.09
CA THR A 101 59.47 -18.94 -17.01
C THR A 101 59.38 -19.66 -18.35
N THR A 102 59.31 -20.98 -18.28
CA THR A 102 59.05 -21.82 -19.45
C THR A 102 57.55 -21.86 -19.76
N PRO A 103 57.14 -22.14 -21.02
CA PRO A 103 55.73 -22.30 -21.37
C PRO A 103 54.99 -23.33 -20.51
N LYS A 104 55.68 -24.41 -20.11
CA LYS A 104 55.12 -25.46 -19.24
C LYS A 104 54.85 -24.96 -17.82
N GLU A 105 55.73 -24.14 -17.25
CA GLU A 105 55.55 -23.54 -15.92
C GLU A 105 54.40 -22.54 -15.91
N LYS A 106 54.30 -21.72 -16.95
CA LYS A 106 53.17 -20.80 -17.11
C LYS A 106 51.84 -21.54 -17.25
N LEU A 107 51.78 -22.63 -18.02
CA LEU A 107 50.59 -23.47 -18.14
C LEU A 107 50.20 -24.15 -16.81
N ASN A 108 51.17 -24.62 -16.03
CA ASN A 108 50.91 -25.20 -14.71
C ASN A 108 50.37 -24.14 -13.74
N TRP A 109 50.95 -22.93 -13.74
CA TRP A 109 50.44 -21.83 -12.92
C TRP A 109 48.99 -21.48 -13.28
N ILE A 110 48.66 -21.38 -14.57
CA ILE A 110 47.29 -21.13 -15.03
C ILE A 110 46.34 -22.21 -14.52
N LYS A 111 46.73 -23.49 -14.58
CA LYS A 111 45.91 -24.61 -14.07
C LYS A 111 45.65 -24.50 -12.57
N GLU A 112 46.70 -24.24 -11.77
CA GLU A 112 46.57 -24.10 -10.32
C GLU A 112 45.71 -22.89 -9.95
N HIS A 113 45.91 -21.76 -10.62
CA HIS A 113 45.14 -20.55 -10.40
C HIS A 113 43.66 -20.72 -10.76
N ILE A 114 43.35 -21.41 -11.86
CA ILE A 114 41.96 -21.76 -12.24
C ILE A 114 41.31 -22.64 -11.16
N GLU A 115 42.03 -23.64 -10.64
CA GLU A 115 41.49 -24.49 -9.58
C GLU A 115 41.27 -23.74 -8.26
N GLN A 116 42.15 -22.78 -7.94
CA GLN A 116 41.94 -21.88 -6.80
C GLN A 116 40.70 -21.01 -6.98
N LEU A 117 40.57 -20.35 -8.14
CA LEU A 117 39.41 -19.51 -8.47
C LEU A 117 38.10 -20.31 -8.46
N LYS A 118 38.12 -21.58 -8.90
CA LYS A 118 36.96 -22.49 -8.79
C LYS A 118 36.57 -22.76 -7.34
N LYS A 119 37.55 -23.00 -6.45
CA LYS A 119 37.29 -23.21 -5.01
C LYS A 119 36.71 -21.95 -4.36
N GLU A 120 37.29 -20.78 -4.66
CA GLU A 120 36.79 -19.49 -4.16
C GLU A 120 35.36 -19.23 -4.66
N ALA A 121 35.09 -19.44 -5.95
CA ALA A 121 33.75 -19.31 -6.51
C ALA A 121 32.74 -20.26 -5.85
N GLN A 122 33.15 -21.48 -5.53
CA GLN A 122 32.30 -22.45 -4.84
C GLN A 122 32.01 -22.03 -3.39
N ASN A 123 33.01 -21.52 -2.68
CA ASN A 123 32.85 -20.99 -1.32
C ASN A 123 31.92 -19.77 -1.30
N SER A 124 32.14 -18.79 -2.18
CA SER A 124 31.25 -17.63 -2.31
C SER A 124 29.81 -18.04 -2.67
N LYS A 125 29.64 -19.09 -3.48
CA LYS A 125 28.32 -19.65 -3.79
C LYS A 125 27.64 -20.22 -2.54
N SER A 126 28.35 -20.96 -1.69
CA SER A 126 27.78 -21.45 -0.43
C SER A 126 27.39 -20.31 0.51
N GLU A 127 28.23 -19.30 0.67
CA GLU A 127 27.93 -18.12 1.49
C GLU A 127 26.68 -17.38 0.97
N LEU A 128 26.58 -17.19 -0.36
CA LEU A 128 25.39 -16.60 -0.98
C LEU A 128 24.12 -17.40 -0.69
N THR A 129 24.19 -18.73 -0.70
CA THR A 129 23.00 -19.56 -0.37
C THR A 129 22.57 -19.40 1.09
N GLU A 130 23.52 -19.27 2.02
CA GLU A 130 23.24 -19.08 3.44
C GLU A 130 22.69 -17.68 3.73
N VAL A 131 23.29 -16.64 3.14
CA VAL A 131 22.77 -15.26 3.21
C VAL A 131 21.35 -15.20 2.67
N ASN A 132 21.06 -15.86 1.54
CA ASN A 132 19.72 -15.87 0.96
C ASN A 132 18.69 -16.59 1.85
N LYS A 133 19.09 -17.68 2.54
CA LYS A 133 18.25 -18.34 3.54
C LYS A 133 17.94 -17.40 4.70
N ASN A 134 18.95 -16.73 5.24
CA ASN A 134 18.79 -15.77 6.34
C ASN A 134 17.89 -14.58 5.96
N ILE A 135 18.01 -14.07 4.72
CA ILE A 135 17.12 -13.02 4.19
C ILE A 135 15.67 -13.50 4.16
N LYS A 136 15.41 -14.71 3.66
CA LYS A 136 14.04 -15.27 3.62
C LYS A 136 13.46 -15.44 5.02
N GLU A 137 14.24 -15.93 5.97
CA GLU A 137 13.80 -16.07 7.36
C GLU A 137 13.45 -14.71 7.98
N LYS A 138 14.31 -13.70 7.81
CA LYS A 138 14.07 -12.33 8.29
C LYS A 138 12.87 -11.67 7.59
N ALA A 139 12.64 -11.93 6.31
CA ALA A 139 11.46 -11.42 5.60
C ALA A 139 10.16 -12.02 6.17
N ASN A 140 10.16 -13.32 6.48
CA ASN A 140 9.02 -13.99 7.08
C ASN A 140 8.71 -13.48 8.49
N THR A 141 9.75 -13.24 9.32
CA THR A 141 9.54 -12.66 10.66
C THR A 141 9.00 -11.24 10.58
N LEU A 142 9.53 -10.42 9.65
CA LEU A 142 9.03 -9.06 9.42
C LEU A 142 7.57 -9.06 8.95
N SER A 143 7.17 -10.00 8.09
CA SER A 143 5.78 -10.17 7.67
C SER A 143 4.85 -10.49 8.86
N LYS A 144 5.26 -11.39 9.76
CA LYS A 144 4.50 -11.73 10.99
C LYS A 144 4.40 -10.55 11.97
N ILE A 145 5.45 -9.73 12.08
CA ILE A 145 5.41 -8.53 12.90
C ILE A 145 4.43 -7.52 12.31
N ASN A 146 4.44 -7.34 10.99
CA ASN A 146 3.57 -6.38 10.32
C ASN A 146 2.08 -6.78 10.45
N SER A 147 1.75 -8.06 10.38
CA SER A 147 0.37 -8.53 10.60
C SER A 147 -0.11 -8.25 12.02
N LYS A 148 0.72 -8.54 13.04
CA LYS A 148 0.42 -8.22 14.46
C LYS A 148 0.29 -6.72 14.71
N LEU A 149 1.10 -5.91 14.03
CA LEU A 149 1.02 -4.45 14.12
C LEU A 149 -0.31 -3.96 13.54
N SER A 150 -0.70 -4.45 12.36
CA SER A 150 -2.00 -4.12 11.75
C SER A 150 -3.18 -4.51 12.64
N GLU A 151 -3.14 -5.69 13.26
CA GLU A 151 -4.18 -6.12 14.19
C GLU A 151 -4.24 -5.20 15.43
N SER A 152 -3.09 -4.87 16.02
CA SER A 152 -3.00 -3.94 17.15
C SER A 152 -3.54 -2.54 16.80
N SER A 153 -3.20 -2.01 15.63
CA SER A 153 -3.74 -0.73 15.15
C SER A 153 -5.26 -0.78 14.99
N SER A 154 -5.81 -1.88 14.46
CA SER A 154 -7.27 -2.04 14.35
C SER A 154 -7.99 -2.04 15.70
N LYS A 155 -7.36 -2.64 16.73
CA LYS A 155 -7.87 -2.63 18.11
C LYS A 155 -7.80 -1.23 18.72
N LEU A 156 -6.71 -0.49 18.48
CA LEU A 156 -6.57 0.90 18.92
C LEU A 156 -7.64 1.81 18.33
N PHE A 157 -7.92 1.71 17.03
CA PHE A 157 -8.99 2.49 16.39
C PHE A 157 -10.37 2.23 17.00
N LYS A 158 -10.67 0.98 17.36
CA LYS A 158 -11.93 0.64 18.05
C LYS A 158 -12.00 1.30 19.43
N LEU A 159 -10.94 1.20 20.23
CA LEU A 159 -10.87 1.81 21.55
C LEU A 159 -10.99 3.34 21.49
N GLU A 160 -10.35 3.98 20.51
CA GLU A 160 -10.46 5.42 20.29
C GLU A 160 -11.90 5.83 19.95
N SER A 161 -12.57 5.06 19.10
CA SER A 161 -14.00 5.27 18.81
C SER A 161 -14.87 5.12 20.06
N ASP A 162 -14.61 4.12 20.90
CA ASP A 162 -15.37 3.88 22.13
C ASP A 162 -15.17 5.02 23.14
N ILE A 163 -13.94 5.52 23.29
CA ILE A 163 -13.62 6.68 24.13
C ILE A 163 -14.38 7.92 23.65
N ASN A 164 -14.40 8.17 22.34
CA ASN A 164 -15.13 9.31 21.78
C ASN A 164 -16.64 9.19 22.04
N ASN A 165 -17.22 8.02 21.82
CA ASN A 165 -18.63 7.75 22.13
C ASN A 165 -18.95 7.98 23.62
N HIS A 166 -18.10 7.48 24.52
CA HIS A 166 -18.28 7.70 25.96
C HIS A 166 -18.15 9.17 26.36
N SER A 167 -17.22 9.91 25.75
CA SER A 167 -17.05 11.35 25.97
C SER A 167 -18.29 12.14 25.58
N ASP A 168 -18.90 11.83 24.43
CA ASP A 168 -20.12 12.48 23.98
C ASP A 168 -21.33 12.12 24.86
N ASN A 169 -21.45 10.85 25.26
CA ASN A 169 -22.48 10.43 26.22
C ASN A 169 -22.36 11.18 27.55
N LEU A 170 -21.13 11.40 28.05
CA LEU A 170 -20.89 12.14 29.29
C LEU A 170 -21.31 13.61 29.16
N LYS A 171 -21.05 14.26 28.02
CA LYS A 171 -21.52 15.63 27.76
C LYS A 171 -23.05 15.71 27.80
N THR A 172 -23.75 14.77 27.16
CA THR A 172 -25.21 14.70 27.16
C THR A 172 -25.75 14.51 28.58
N LEU A 173 -25.22 13.54 29.33
CA LEU A 173 -25.63 13.29 30.71
C LEU A 173 -25.42 14.51 31.62
N LYS A 174 -24.32 15.26 31.42
CA LYS A 174 -24.07 16.49 32.17
C LYS A 174 -25.13 17.56 31.88
N TYR A 175 -25.54 17.71 30.63
CA TYR A 175 -26.60 18.64 30.21
C TYR A 175 -27.96 18.24 30.81
N ASP A 176 -28.32 16.96 30.76
CA ASP A 176 -29.57 16.44 31.31
C ASP A 176 -29.64 16.61 32.83
N LEU A 177 -28.51 16.40 33.52
CA LEU A 177 -28.39 16.60 34.96
C LEU A 177 -28.56 18.08 35.33
N GLU A 178 -27.95 19.00 34.59
CA GLU A 178 -28.10 20.44 34.82
C GLU A 178 -29.56 20.89 34.61
N THR A 179 -30.19 20.39 33.55
CA THR A 179 -31.61 20.65 33.25
C THR A 179 -32.51 20.13 34.37
N SER A 180 -32.27 18.90 34.84
CA SER A 180 -33.02 18.31 35.94
C SER A 180 -32.85 19.11 37.24
N ARG A 181 -31.64 19.57 37.55
CA ARG A 181 -31.37 20.44 38.72
C ARG A 181 -32.15 21.75 38.65
N LYS A 182 -32.17 22.42 37.49
CA LYS A 182 -32.96 23.65 37.28
C LYS A 182 -34.45 23.40 37.51
N GLN A 183 -34.98 22.28 37.01
CA GLN A 183 -36.39 21.93 37.21
C GLN A 183 -36.73 21.67 38.68
N VAL A 184 -35.86 20.99 39.42
CA VAL A 184 -36.04 20.76 40.86
C VAL A 184 -36.08 22.09 41.62
N GLN A 185 -35.19 23.03 41.29
CA GLN A 185 -35.20 24.36 41.91
C GLN A 185 -36.51 25.10 41.65
N ILE A 186 -36.96 25.12 40.39
CA ILE A 186 -38.23 25.73 40.00
C ILE A 186 -39.39 25.13 40.81
N ASN A 187 -39.43 23.80 40.94
CA ASN A 187 -40.48 23.12 41.71
C ASN A 187 -40.42 23.48 43.21
N GLN A 188 -39.22 23.64 43.79
CA GLN A 188 -39.06 24.08 45.17
C GLN A 188 -39.55 25.52 45.37
N ASP A 189 -39.27 26.41 44.43
CA ASP A 189 -39.74 27.80 44.47
C ASP A 189 -41.27 27.88 44.40
N TYR A 190 -41.90 27.06 43.54
CA TYR A 190 -43.36 26.93 43.50
C TYR A 190 -43.93 26.45 44.84
N LEU A 191 -43.38 25.38 45.42
CA LEU A 191 -43.83 24.86 46.72
C LEU A 191 -43.69 25.89 47.85
N ALA A 192 -42.61 26.67 47.86
CA ALA A 192 -42.40 27.73 48.84
C ALA A 192 -43.45 28.85 48.68
N ARG A 193 -43.75 29.24 47.44
CA ARG A 193 -44.80 30.22 47.13
C ARG A 193 -46.17 29.72 47.57
N ASP A 194 -46.51 28.48 47.27
CA ASP A 194 -47.80 27.88 47.62
C ASP A 194 -47.99 27.78 49.14
N LYS A 195 -46.93 27.42 49.89
CA LYS A 195 -46.95 27.46 51.36
C LYS A 195 -47.26 28.86 51.89
N LYS A 196 -46.61 29.89 51.35
CA LYS A 196 -46.84 31.29 51.78
C LYS A 196 -48.27 31.74 51.47
N ILE A 197 -48.80 31.37 50.31
CA ILE A 197 -50.20 31.62 49.96
C ILE A 197 -51.11 30.94 50.98
N ALA A 198 -50.93 29.64 51.23
CA ALA A 198 -51.73 28.88 52.19
C ALA A 198 -51.67 29.45 53.62
N GLU A 199 -50.50 29.91 54.07
CA GLU A 199 -50.34 30.56 55.37
C GLU A 199 -51.09 31.89 55.48
N ASN A 200 -51.05 32.72 54.43
CA ASN A 200 -51.81 33.98 54.39
C ASN A 200 -53.32 33.70 54.44
N TRP A 201 -53.78 32.73 53.65
CA TRP A 201 -55.18 32.27 53.64
C TRP A 201 -55.66 31.79 55.02
N ARG A 202 -54.83 31.02 55.73
CA ARG A 202 -55.15 30.56 57.09
C ARG A 202 -55.29 31.70 58.11
N LYS A 203 -54.61 32.83 57.91
CA LYS A 203 -54.73 34.01 58.78
C LYS A 203 -56.00 34.81 58.50
N GLU A 204 -56.37 34.95 57.23
CA GLU A 204 -57.55 35.71 56.81
C GLU A 204 -58.87 34.98 57.10
N ILE A 205 -58.86 33.64 57.06
CA ILE A 205 -60.05 32.81 57.31
C ILE A 205 -59.89 32.10 58.66
N THR A 206 -60.13 32.83 59.74
CA THR A 206 -60.20 32.26 61.09
C THR A 206 -61.62 32.39 61.65
N GLY A 207 -62.04 31.40 62.45
CA GLY A 207 -63.35 31.39 63.09
C GLY A 207 -63.27 30.77 64.48
N GLU A 208 -64.28 31.05 65.31
CA GLU A 208 -64.36 30.50 66.67
C GLU A 208 -64.79 29.04 66.63
N LEU A 209 -64.01 28.15 67.25
CA LEU A 209 -64.44 26.77 67.46
C LEU A 209 -65.56 26.74 68.52
N LYS A 210 -66.75 26.29 68.14
CA LYS A 210 -67.90 26.13 69.03
C LYS A 210 -68.37 24.69 69.07
N LYS A 211 -69.02 24.33 70.18
CA LYS A 211 -69.67 23.03 70.34
C LYS A 211 -71.18 23.21 70.25
N THR A 212 -71.81 22.35 69.46
CA THR A 212 -73.27 22.18 69.50
C THR A 212 -73.68 21.60 70.85
N ALA A 213 -74.97 21.71 71.20
CA ALA A 213 -75.52 21.14 72.43
C ALA A 213 -75.32 19.60 72.55
N PHE A 214 -75.01 18.92 71.44
CA PHE A 214 -74.71 17.49 71.36
C PHE A 214 -73.20 17.18 71.28
N GLY A 215 -72.34 18.16 71.58
CA GLY A 215 -70.88 17.99 71.64
C GLY A 215 -70.14 18.01 70.31
N LYS A 216 -70.83 18.13 69.15
CA LYS A 216 -70.16 18.27 67.85
C LYS A 216 -69.51 19.63 67.71
N GLU A 217 -68.23 19.65 67.35
CA GLU A 217 -67.45 20.86 67.09
C GLU A 217 -67.74 21.42 65.69
N TYR A 218 -67.88 22.74 65.59
CA TYR A 218 -67.99 23.47 64.32
C TYR A 218 -67.27 24.81 64.42
N ILE A 219 -66.83 25.35 63.28
CA ILE A 219 -66.19 26.66 63.21
C ILE A 219 -67.27 27.70 62.92
N ARG A 220 -67.47 28.66 63.83
CA ARG A 220 -68.33 29.82 63.61
C ARG A 220 -67.48 30.94 62.99
N MET A 221 -67.71 31.20 61.71
CA MET A 221 -67.15 32.36 60.99
C MET A 221 -68.19 33.47 60.91
N ASP A 222 -67.69 34.70 60.76
CA ASP A 222 -68.51 35.83 60.35
C ASP A 222 -69.11 35.58 58.94
N PRO A 223 -70.40 35.84 58.70
CA PRO A 223 -71.05 35.57 57.42
C PRO A 223 -70.39 36.27 56.21
N GLU A 224 -69.87 37.49 56.40
CA GLU A 224 -69.20 38.24 55.33
C GLU A 224 -67.84 37.59 55.01
N THR A 225 -67.11 37.15 56.03
CA THR A 225 -65.84 36.40 55.88
C THR A 225 -66.07 35.04 55.21
N TYR A 226 -67.14 34.32 55.56
CA TYR A 226 -67.48 33.05 54.92
C TYR A 226 -67.83 33.22 53.44
N GLU A 227 -68.66 34.20 53.09
CA GLU A 227 -69.03 34.43 51.69
C GLU A 227 -67.86 34.97 50.85
N LYS A 228 -66.98 35.83 51.40
CA LYS A 228 -65.72 36.22 50.74
C LYS A 228 -64.83 35.02 50.45
N ALA A 229 -64.64 34.13 51.44
CA ALA A 229 -63.87 32.91 51.26
C ALA A 229 -64.48 31.98 50.20
N ARG A 230 -65.81 31.80 50.23
CA ARG A 230 -66.54 30.96 49.27
C ARG A 230 -66.44 31.50 47.85
N MET A 231 -66.69 32.79 47.63
CA MET A 231 -66.63 33.42 46.31
C MET A 231 -65.22 33.42 45.74
N SER A 232 -64.23 33.67 46.59
CA SER A 232 -62.83 33.65 46.19
C SER A 232 -62.39 32.23 45.82
N ASN A 233 -62.74 31.20 46.61
CA ASN A 233 -62.49 29.79 46.27
C ASN A 233 -63.15 29.37 44.94
N HIS A 234 -64.40 29.79 44.70
CA HIS A 234 -65.07 29.55 43.43
C HIS A 234 -64.33 30.21 42.26
N TRP A 235 -63.87 31.45 42.41
CA TRP A 235 -63.07 32.13 41.39
C TRP A 235 -61.74 31.41 41.11
N PHE A 236 -61.05 30.93 42.15
CA PHE A 236 -59.83 30.13 41.98
C PHE A 236 -60.09 28.82 41.23
N GLN A 237 -61.16 28.10 41.56
CA GLN A 237 -61.54 26.87 40.85
C GLN A 237 -61.78 27.13 39.37
N VAL A 238 -62.59 28.15 39.03
CA VAL A 238 -62.87 28.52 37.64
C VAL A 238 -61.58 28.92 36.91
N ARG A 239 -60.68 29.65 37.58
CA ARG A 239 -59.41 30.07 36.99
C ARG A 239 -58.47 28.88 36.78
N GLN A 240 -58.41 27.95 37.73
CA GLN A 240 -57.62 26.73 37.64
C GLN A 240 -58.13 25.84 36.50
N ASP A 241 -59.43 25.62 36.40
CA ASP A 241 -60.05 24.86 35.32
C ASP A 241 -59.70 25.46 33.95
N LYS A 242 -59.73 26.79 33.81
CA LYS A 242 -59.33 27.47 32.57
C LYS A 242 -57.86 27.24 32.23
N LEU A 243 -56.96 27.34 33.20
CA LEU A 243 -55.53 27.07 32.99
C LEU A 243 -55.27 25.59 32.66
N GLU A 244 -56.00 24.67 33.29
CA GLU A 244 -55.91 23.24 32.95
C GLU A 244 -56.37 22.96 31.52
N GLN A 245 -57.44 23.62 31.06
CA GLN A 245 -57.87 23.55 29.66
C GLN A 245 -56.81 24.09 28.71
N GLU A 246 -56.22 25.25 29.00
CA GLU A 246 -55.13 25.83 28.21
C GLU A 246 -53.92 24.88 28.15
N ILE A 247 -53.54 24.26 29.27
CA ILE A 247 -52.46 23.26 29.31
C ILE A 247 -52.81 22.03 28.45
N ARG A 248 -54.05 21.53 28.51
CA ARG A 248 -54.50 20.39 27.68
C ARG A 248 -54.44 20.74 26.18
N GLN A 249 -54.84 21.95 25.81
CA GLN A 249 -54.76 22.41 24.43
C GLN A 249 -53.30 22.48 23.97
N LEU A 250 -52.43 23.13 24.75
CA LEU A 250 -50.99 23.23 24.43
C LEU A 250 -50.31 21.87 24.31
N LYS A 251 -50.68 20.90 25.16
CA LYS A 251 -50.19 19.51 25.04
C LYS A 251 -50.63 18.86 23.73
N THR A 252 -51.87 19.10 23.31
CA THR A 252 -52.41 18.58 22.05
C THR A 252 -51.68 19.21 20.86
N ASP A 253 -51.51 20.53 20.86
CA ASP A 253 -50.82 21.26 19.80
C ASP A 253 -49.34 20.84 19.69
N LEU A 254 -48.67 20.65 20.83
CA LEU A 254 -47.29 20.14 20.87
C LEU A 254 -47.19 18.72 20.28
N ASN A 255 -48.14 17.84 20.61
CA ASN A 255 -48.17 16.49 20.05
C ASN A 255 -48.38 16.51 18.53
N ASN A 256 -49.33 17.32 18.04
CA ASN A 256 -49.58 17.49 16.60
C ASN A 256 -48.34 18.03 15.87
N SER A 257 -47.67 19.04 16.46
CA SER A 257 -46.43 19.60 15.93
C SER A 257 -45.29 18.55 15.87
N ASN A 258 -45.12 17.76 16.93
CA ASN A 258 -44.12 16.69 16.95
C ASN A 258 -44.41 15.61 15.90
N GLN A 259 -45.68 15.21 15.72
CA GLN A 259 -46.05 14.25 14.67
C GLN A 259 -45.75 14.79 13.27
N ALA A 260 -46.04 16.06 13.00
CA ALA A 260 -45.69 16.70 11.73
C ALA A 260 -44.17 16.72 11.51
N ARG A 261 -43.40 17.04 12.56
CA ARG A 261 -41.94 17.03 12.52
C ARG A 261 -41.36 15.63 12.23
N PHE A 262 -41.90 14.58 12.83
CA PHE A 262 -41.44 13.21 12.56
C PHE A 262 -41.70 12.79 11.11
N LYS A 263 -42.87 13.12 10.55
CA LYS A 263 -43.16 12.89 9.13
C LYS A 263 -42.13 13.56 8.22
N LEU A 264 -41.82 14.84 8.46
CA LEU A 264 -40.81 15.58 7.69
C LEU A 264 -39.40 14.97 7.83
N ILE A 265 -39.05 14.42 9.00
CA ILE A 265 -37.77 13.74 9.21
C ILE A 265 -37.69 12.47 8.35
N ASP A 266 -38.76 11.69 8.30
CA ASP A 266 -38.78 10.45 7.51
C ASP A 266 -38.77 10.75 6.01
N GLU A 267 -39.56 11.71 5.52
CA GLU A 267 -39.51 12.20 4.14
C GLU A 267 -38.09 12.67 3.76
N ASN A 268 -37.40 13.38 4.65
CA ASN A 268 -36.03 13.84 4.40
C ASN A 268 -35.01 12.68 4.36
N LYS A 269 -35.21 11.61 5.14
CA LYS A 269 -34.37 10.40 5.04
C LYS A 269 -34.56 9.69 3.70
N GLU A 270 -35.80 9.59 3.23
CA GLU A 270 -36.12 9.01 1.92
C GLU A 270 -35.46 9.82 0.81
N LEU A 271 -35.64 11.14 0.80
CA LEU A 271 -35.01 12.05 -0.18
C LEU A 271 -33.48 11.99 -0.16
N LYS A 272 -32.84 11.83 1.01
CA LYS A 272 -31.38 11.63 1.09
C LYS A 272 -30.95 10.31 0.46
N THR A 273 -31.74 9.26 0.66
CA THR A 273 -31.45 7.94 0.10
C THR A 273 -31.60 7.94 -1.42
N GLU A 274 -32.67 8.56 -1.92
CA GLU A 274 -32.90 8.77 -3.36
C GLU A 274 -31.79 9.62 -3.98
N ASN A 275 -31.41 10.74 -3.36
CA ASN A 275 -30.29 11.56 -3.85
C ASN A 275 -28.99 10.75 -3.94
N LYS A 276 -28.68 9.94 -2.92
CA LYS A 276 -27.48 9.08 -2.94
C LYS A 276 -27.53 8.07 -4.09
N TRP A 277 -28.69 7.51 -4.38
CA TRP A 277 -28.89 6.62 -5.52
C TRP A 277 -28.69 7.36 -6.85
N LEU A 278 -29.30 8.54 -7.02
CA LEU A 278 -29.14 9.37 -8.22
C LEU A 278 -27.68 9.80 -8.45
N PHE A 279 -26.94 10.15 -7.40
CA PHE A 279 -25.51 10.45 -7.51
C PHE A 279 -24.71 9.26 -8.04
N LYS A 280 -24.97 8.06 -7.51
CA LYS A 280 -24.30 6.84 -7.95
C LYS A 280 -24.68 6.48 -9.39
N ASP A 281 -25.94 6.61 -9.76
CA ASP A 281 -26.40 6.36 -11.13
C ASP A 281 -25.73 7.32 -12.12
N ASN A 282 -25.71 8.62 -11.79
CA ASN A 282 -24.99 9.64 -12.58
C ASN A 282 -23.50 9.31 -12.73
N GLU A 283 -22.82 8.88 -11.67
CA GLU A 283 -21.42 8.46 -11.74
C GLU A 283 -21.21 7.32 -12.75
N THR A 284 -22.09 6.31 -12.75
CA THR A 284 -22.00 5.22 -13.73
C THR A 284 -22.28 5.69 -15.16
N LEU A 285 -23.19 6.65 -15.34
CA LEU A 285 -23.45 7.26 -16.65
C LEU A 285 -22.22 8.04 -17.15
N PHE A 286 -21.53 8.78 -16.27
CA PHE A 286 -20.27 9.46 -16.61
C PHE A 286 -19.17 8.48 -17.03
N GLN A 287 -19.02 7.36 -16.33
CA GLN A 287 -18.06 6.32 -16.70
C GLN A 287 -18.38 5.71 -18.08
N ARG A 288 -19.66 5.44 -18.35
CA ARG A 288 -20.12 4.97 -19.67
C ARG A 288 -19.86 5.98 -20.77
N LEU A 289 -20.09 7.27 -20.50
CA LEU A 289 -19.80 8.36 -21.43
C LEU A 289 -18.31 8.44 -21.73
N GLU A 290 -17.44 8.35 -20.71
CA GLU A 290 -15.99 8.39 -20.87
C GLU A 290 -15.48 7.19 -21.70
N ALA A 291 -15.98 5.98 -21.42
CA ALA A 291 -15.67 4.78 -22.19
C ALA A 291 -16.09 4.90 -23.66
N THR A 292 -17.28 5.46 -23.90
CA THR A 292 -17.80 5.70 -25.26
C THR A 292 -16.95 6.74 -25.98
N ASN A 293 -16.51 7.80 -25.29
CA ASN A 293 -15.63 8.81 -25.85
C ASN A 293 -14.26 8.23 -26.25
N LYS A 294 -13.68 7.36 -25.42
CA LYS A 294 -12.44 6.62 -25.74
C LYS A 294 -12.62 5.76 -27.00
N LYS A 295 -13.71 4.99 -27.09
CA LYS A 295 -14.03 4.20 -28.28
C LYS A 295 -14.16 5.07 -29.54
N LEU A 296 -14.81 6.22 -29.41
CA LEU A 296 -15.01 7.16 -30.51
C LEU A 296 -13.69 7.82 -30.95
N GLN A 297 -12.78 8.11 -30.02
CA GLN A 297 -11.42 8.56 -30.35
C GLN A 297 -10.63 7.50 -31.13
N VAL A 298 -10.67 6.24 -30.69
CA VAL A 298 -10.02 5.12 -31.39
C VAL A 298 -10.61 4.95 -32.78
N TRP A 299 -11.93 5.00 -32.91
CA TRP A 299 -12.60 4.95 -34.21
C TRP A 299 -12.13 6.10 -35.09
N ARG A 300 -12.19 7.35 -34.64
CA ARG A 300 -11.71 8.52 -35.40
C ARG A 300 -10.25 8.37 -35.85
N HIS A 301 -9.37 7.83 -34.99
CA HIS A 301 -7.98 7.59 -35.33
C HIS A 301 -7.81 6.53 -36.43
N LYS A 302 -8.53 5.40 -36.34
CA LYS A 302 -8.51 4.34 -37.36
C LYS A 302 -9.08 4.83 -38.70
N THR A 303 -10.21 5.51 -38.66
CA THR A 303 -10.92 5.97 -39.86
C THR A 303 -10.13 7.05 -40.61
N ARG A 304 -9.39 7.92 -39.91
CA ARG A 304 -8.44 8.87 -40.53
C ARG A 304 -7.31 8.21 -41.32
N LYS A 305 -6.93 6.96 -40.99
CA LYS A 305 -5.90 6.21 -41.73
C LYS A 305 -6.44 5.51 -42.97
N LEU A 306 -7.76 5.34 -43.07
CA LEU A 306 -8.41 4.55 -44.12
C LEU A 306 -9.16 5.41 -45.16
N LEU A 307 -9.49 6.66 -44.83
CA LEU A 307 -10.27 7.57 -45.69
C LEU A 307 -9.49 8.82 -46.07
N SER A 308 -9.88 9.46 -47.18
CA SER A 308 -9.40 10.80 -47.52
C SER A 308 -9.91 11.86 -46.51
N GLU A 309 -9.18 12.96 -46.36
CA GLU A 309 -9.53 14.01 -45.39
C GLU A 309 -10.92 14.61 -45.62
N LYS A 310 -11.34 14.70 -46.89
CA LYS A 310 -12.65 15.24 -47.30
C LYS A 310 -13.81 14.32 -46.89
N GLU A 311 -13.66 13.01 -47.09
CA GLU A 311 -14.66 12.00 -46.70
C GLU A 311 -14.76 11.87 -45.18
N PHE A 312 -13.63 11.88 -44.47
CA PHE A 312 -13.61 11.85 -43.01
C PHE A 312 -14.34 13.05 -42.39
N LYS A 313 -14.14 14.27 -42.93
CA LYS A 313 -14.83 15.49 -42.48
C LYS A 313 -16.34 15.41 -42.71
N ALA A 314 -16.78 14.89 -43.87
CA ALA A 314 -18.19 14.74 -44.19
C ALA A 314 -18.92 13.78 -43.23
N ILE A 315 -18.34 12.60 -43.00
CA ILE A 315 -18.92 11.59 -42.09
C ILE A 315 -18.94 12.09 -40.65
N THR A 316 -17.87 12.73 -40.19
CA THR A 316 -17.81 13.28 -38.81
C THR A 316 -18.85 14.38 -38.60
N LYS A 317 -19.09 15.22 -39.61
CA LYS A 317 -20.11 16.27 -39.54
C LYS A 317 -21.52 15.70 -39.45
N ALA A 318 -21.83 14.67 -40.25
CA ALA A 318 -23.12 13.99 -40.20
C ALA A 318 -23.36 13.30 -38.83
N ALA A 319 -22.37 12.55 -38.35
CA ALA A 319 -22.46 11.84 -37.06
C ALA A 319 -22.63 12.80 -35.86
N ASN A 320 -21.89 13.92 -35.84
CA ASN A 320 -22.03 14.92 -34.77
C ASN A 320 -23.41 15.61 -34.82
N ALA A 321 -23.98 15.83 -36.01
CA ALA A 321 -25.29 16.45 -36.15
C ALA A 321 -26.42 15.53 -35.62
N GLU A 322 -26.35 14.22 -35.87
CA GLU A 322 -27.30 13.26 -35.28
C GLU A 322 -27.16 13.17 -33.76
N PHE A 323 -25.91 13.11 -33.27
CA PHE A 323 -25.65 13.08 -31.83
C PHE A 323 -26.22 14.31 -31.10
N LEU A 324 -25.99 15.51 -31.63
CA LEU A 324 -26.51 16.76 -31.04
C LEU A 324 -28.05 16.83 -31.06
N LYS A 325 -28.70 16.27 -32.09
CA LYS A 325 -30.18 16.16 -32.11
C LYS A 325 -30.69 15.32 -30.95
N SER A 326 -30.02 14.21 -30.63
CA SER A 326 -30.43 13.33 -29.53
C SER A 326 -30.28 13.96 -28.13
N LEU A 327 -29.38 14.94 -27.97
CA LEU A 327 -29.13 15.64 -26.70
C LEU A 327 -30.05 16.84 -26.45
N SER A 328 -30.74 17.35 -27.47
CA SER A 328 -31.59 18.56 -27.35
C SER A 328 -32.61 18.51 -26.20
N PRO A 329 -33.33 17.40 -25.94
CA PRO A 329 -34.28 17.32 -24.83
C PRO A 329 -33.62 17.45 -23.46
N VAL A 330 -32.43 16.84 -23.28
CA VAL A 330 -31.69 16.86 -22.02
C VAL A 330 -31.22 18.27 -21.68
N VAL A 331 -30.74 19.01 -22.68
CA VAL A 331 -30.31 20.41 -22.52
C VAL A 331 -31.46 21.30 -22.06
N LYS A 332 -32.67 21.14 -22.63
CA LYS A 332 -33.86 21.90 -22.21
C LYS A 332 -34.24 21.64 -20.75
N VAL A 333 -34.15 20.39 -20.30
CA VAL A 333 -34.42 20.02 -18.90
C VAL A 333 -33.38 20.66 -17.98
N ALA A 334 -32.09 20.56 -18.31
CA ALA A 334 -31.02 21.16 -17.52
C ALA A 334 -31.16 22.68 -17.40
N GLU A 335 -31.48 23.38 -18.50
CA GLU A 335 -31.74 24.82 -18.49
C GLU A 335 -32.92 25.20 -17.58
N THR A 336 -33.97 24.37 -17.58
CA THR A 336 -35.14 24.57 -16.73
C THR A 336 -34.74 24.42 -15.26
N VAL A 337 -34.05 23.35 -14.89
CA VAL A 337 -33.55 23.10 -13.52
C VAL A 337 -32.67 24.25 -13.02
N VAL A 338 -31.72 24.71 -13.84
CA VAL A 338 -30.84 25.83 -13.48
C VAL A 338 -31.63 27.11 -13.24
N LYS A 339 -32.66 27.39 -14.05
CA LYS A 339 -33.56 28.54 -13.83
C LYS A 339 -34.32 28.41 -12.51
N THR A 340 -34.79 27.22 -12.15
CA THR A 340 -35.52 26.97 -10.90
C THR A 340 -34.63 27.15 -9.69
N ILE A 341 -33.40 26.61 -9.72
CA ILE A 341 -32.41 26.76 -8.63
C ILE A 341 -32.09 28.24 -8.40
N LYS A 342 -31.83 29.00 -9.47
CA LYS A 342 -31.54 30.44 -9.37
C LYS A 342 -32.68 31.24 -8.74
N LYS A 343 -33.94 30.84 -8.96
CA LYS A 343 -35.12 31.47 -8.33
C LYS A 343 -35.26 31.16 -6.84
N MET A 344 -34.68 30.07 -6.36
CA MET A 344 -34.74 29.68 -4.94
C MET A 344 -33.61 30.28 -4.10
N THR A 345 -32.53 30.73 -4.75
CA THR A 345 -31.34 31.33 -4.10
C THR A 345 -31.35 32.86 -4.05
N LEU A 346 -32.39 33.50 -4.58
CA LEU A 346 -32.72 34.93 -4.44
C LEU A 346 -33.91 35.04 -3.51
#